data_AF-A0A7M3ZTQ4-F1
#
_entry.id   AF-A0A7M3ZTQ4-F1
#
_cell.length_a   1.000
_cell.length_b   1.000
_cell.length_c   1.000
_cell.angle_alpha   90.00
_cell.angle_beta   90.00
_cell.angle_gamma   90.00
#
_symmetry.space_group_name_H-M   'P 1'
#
loop_
_entity.id
_entity.type
_entity.pdbx_description
1 polymer ?
#
loop_
_entity_poly.entity_id
_entity_poly.type
_entity_poly.pdbx_seq_one_letter_code
_entity_poly.pdbx_strand_id
1 'polypeptide(L)'
;MAQSNANPWAMRVGIAGLVFLLLGAVAIFSNMDQIDEASSPKKINEAAITGGGAKTVDLTNSCYSAVIISDDITNVSLLKMSGSNIADEAIESSNCKTDWTPMDSDGSRFTIIKEWDITEKGEYVLEVECESNCDNSTLWLVDATSAQWKLLEQPALVFGGAMCCIGIAFLPFAFILYLSNKNSNGPKVMMVGANGQVIPITDLTPENIANIQQQQAEKVDNPFADTGIDKSEEFIDGREDVQNGTLLTTEQVFALMKGDVDEAQNRIADPFADYNTLRQPEAEKKITNTKEISSWDEGGSVESTKTSNESDSKKNVKQKISPKKSESKPNAWKDWDEN
;
A
#
# COMPACT_ATOMS: atom_id res chain seq x y z
N MET A 1 34.10 -2.63 -25.27
CA MET A 1 32.61 -2.59 -25.27
C MET A 1 32.21 -1.63 -24.17
N ALA A 2 31.47 -0.56 -24.47
CA ALA A 2 31.06 0.38 -23.43
C ALA A 2 29.84 -0.17 -22.69
N GLN A 3 29.98 -0.49 -21.40
CA GLN A 3 28.83 -0.62 -20.52
C GLN A 3 28.26 0.78 -20.29
N SER A 4 27.05 1.04 -20.79
CA SER A 4 26.34 2.25 -20.40
C SER A 4 25.98 2.15 -18.92
N ASN A 5 26.17 3.24 -18.17
CA ASN A 5 25.87 3.32 -16.73
C ASN A 5 24.36 3.46 -16.45
N ALA A 6 23.55 2.64 -17.11
CA ALA A 6 22.14 2.46 -16.75
C ALA A 6 22.06 1.80 -15.36
N ASN A 7 21.24 2.37 -14.47
CA ASN A 7 21.03 1.83 -13.12
C ASN A 7 20.72 0.31 -13.14
N PRO A 8 21.57 -0.55 -12.56
CA PRO A 8 21.41 -2.01 -12.64
C PRO A 8 20.22 -2.52 -11.81
N TRP A 9 19.65 -1.72 -10.90
CA TRP A 9 18.54 -2.14 -10.06
C TRP A 9 17.29 -2.52 -10.86
N ALA A 10 16.96 -1.79 -11.93
CA ALA A 10 15.80 -2.14 -12.77
C ALA A 10 15.93 -3.55 -13.38
N MET A 11 17.13 -3.89 -13.88
CA MET A 11 17.42 -5.22 -14.42
C MET A 11 17.42 -6.30 -13.32
N ARG A 12 17.99 -6.00 -12.15
CA ARG A 12 18.01 -6.93 -11.00
C ARG A 12 16.61 -7.25 -10.48
N VAL A 13 15.73 -6.24 -10.33
CA VAL A 13 14.34 -6.45 -9.88
C VAL A 13 13.54 -7.20 -10.94
N GLY A 14 13.73 -6.91 -12.23
CA GLY A 14 13.10 -7.67 -13.32
C GLY A 14 13.51 -9.15 -13.35
N ILE A 15 14.80 -9.44 -13.18
CA ILE A 15 15.31 -10.82 -13.07
C ILE A 15 14.75 -11.50 -11.82
N ALA A 16 14.73 -10.83 -10.67
CA ALA A 16 14.17 -11.39 -9.44
C ALA A 16 12.68 -11.70 -9.56
N GLY A 17 11.87 -10.80 -10.13
CA GLY A 17 10.45 -11.04 -10.39
C GLY A 17 10.20 -12.22 -11.33
N LEU A 18 11.01 -12.37 -12.38
CA LEU A 18 10.95 -13.52 -13.29
C LEU A 18 11.35 -14.82 -12.58
N VAL A 19 12.37 -14.80 -11.73
CA VAL A 19 12.79 -15.97 -10.92
C VAL A 19 11.69 -16.38 -9.93
N PHE A 20 11.04 -15.44 -9.25
CA PHE A 20 9.91 -15.76 -8.36
C PHE A 20 8.70 -16.32 -9.12
N LEU A 21 8.41 -15.80 -10.32
CA LEU A 21 7.35 -16.33 -11.18
C LEU A 21 7.67 -17.78 -11.61
N LEU A 22 8.90 -18.06 -12.08
CA LEU A 22 9.32 -19.42 -12.44
C LEU A 22 9.30 -20.38 -11.24
N LEU A 23 9.80 -19.97 -10.08
CA LEU A 23 9.78 -20.81 -8.87
C LEU A 23 8.35 -21.07 -8.39
N GLY A 24 7.47 -20.07 -8.40
CA GLY A 24 6.06 -20.22 -8.04
C GLY A 24 5.31 -21.14 -9.01
N ALA A 25 5.53 -20.99 -10.32
CA ALA A 25 4.97 -21.87 -11.33
C ALA A 25 5.45 -23.33 -11.16
N VAL A 26 6.75 -23.56 -10.99
CA VAL A 26 7.31 -24.89 -10.75
C VAL A 26 6.76 -25.50 -9.45
N ALA A 27 6.60 -24.72 -8.38
CA ALA A 27 6.01 -25.18 -7.13
C ALA A 27 4.54 -25.65 -7.30
N ILE A 28 3.73 -24.91 -8.06
CA ILE A 28 2.35 -25.31 -8.37
C ILE A 28 2.32 -26.56 -9.25
N PHE A 29 3.02 -26.56 -10.40
CA PHE A 29 2.98 -27.68 -11.35
C PHE A 29 3.58 -28.99 -10.78
N SER A 30 4.56 -28.91 -9.87
CA SER A 30 5.14 -30.10 -9.23
C SER A 30 4.32 -30.69 -8.08
N ASN A 31 3.25 -30.02 -7.65
CA ASN A 31 2.33 -30.48 -6.60
C ASN A 31 0.87 -30.48 -7.08
N MET A 32 0.64 -30.52 -8.39
CA MET A 32 -0.71 -30.47 -8.98
C MET A 32 -1.61 -31.59 -8.46
N ASP A 33 -1.07 -32.79 -8.24
CA ASP A 33 -1.79 -33.94 -7.67
C ASP A 33 -2.33 -33.68 -6.25
N GLN A 34 -1.61 -32.90 -5.42
CA GLN A 34 -2.04 -32.52 -4.06
C GLN A 34 -3.10 -31.41 -4.09
N ILE A 35 -3.04 -30.53 -5.10
CA ILE A 35 -4.06 -29.52 -5.33
C ILE A 35 -5.35 -30.20 -5.80
N ASP A 36 -5.25 -31.16 -6.73
CA ASP A 36 -6.36 -31.98 -7.21
C ASP A 36 -7.04 -32.79 -6.10
N GLU A 37 -6.27 -33.35 -5.15
CA GLU A 37 -6.79 -33.99 -3.93
C GLU A 37 -7.64 -33.05 -3.05
N ALA A 38 -7.38 -31.74 -3.12
CA ALA A 38 -8.10 -30.71 -2.37
C ALA A 38 -9.19 -29.99 -3.18
N SER A 39 -9.17 -30.04 -4.52
CA SER A 39 -10.14 -29.35 -5.40
C SER A 39 -11.14 -30.26 -6.12
N SER A 40 -10.80 -31.52 -6.40
CA SER A 40 -11.62 -32.36 -7.27
C SER A 40 -12.91 -32.79 -6.57
N PRO A 41 -14.10 -32.46 -7.14
CA PRO A 41 -15.39 -32.90 -6.60
C PRO A 41 -15.53 -34.42 -6.49
N LYS A 42 -14.73 -35.19 -7.24
CA LYS A 42 -14.69 -36.66 -7.19
C LYS A 42 -14.08 -37.22 -5.89
N LYS A 43 -13.36 -36.39 -5.13
CA LYS A 43 -12.54 -36.77 -3.97
C LYS A 43 -12.99 -36.15 -2.66
N ILE A 44 -13.50 -34.92 -2.70
CA ILE A 44 -13.84 -34.11 -1.52
C ILE A 44 -15.35 -34.10 -1.19
N ASN A 45 -16.11 -35.00 -1.79
CA ASN A 45 -17.57 -35.08 -1.68
C ASN A 45 -18.04 -35.89 -0.46
N GLU A 46 -19.09 -35.42 0.21
CA GLU A 46 -19.81 -36.17 1.25
C GLU A 46 -20.78 -37.19 0.64
N ALA A 47 -21.35 -36.86 -0.53
CA ALA A 47 -22.17 -37.77 -1.31
C ALA A 47 -21.83 -37.72 -2.80
N ALA A 48 -21.85 -38.89 -3.45
CA ALA A 48 -22.05 -39.01 -4.89
C ALA A 48 -23.34 -39.81 -5.16
N ILE A 49 -24.05 -39.43 -6.22
CA ILE A 49 -25.17 -40.16 -6.82
C ILE A 49 -24.88 -40.30 -8.32
N THR A 50 -25.10 -41.49 -8.88
CA THR A 50 -25.03 -41.76 -10.33
C THR A 50 -26.45 -42.00 -10.83
N GLY A 51 -26.88 -41.26 -11.85
CA GLY A 51 -28.27 -41.31 -12.31
C GLY A 51 -29.27 -40.65 -11.34
N GLY A 52 -30.56 -40.88 -11.60
CA GLY A 52 -31.66 -40.34 -10.80
C GLY A 52 -31.95 -41.20 -9.56
N GLY A 53 -32.40 -40.56 -8.48
CA GLY A 53 -32.74 -41.23 -7.23
C GLY A 53 -32.52 -40.36 -6.00
N ALA A 54 -32.69 -40.96 -4.82
CA ALA A 54 -32.55 -40.30 -3.53
C ALA A 54 -31.53 -41.02 -2.64
N LYS A 55 -30.74 -40.27 -1.87
CA LYS A 55 -29.70 -40.79 -0.97
C LYS A 55 -29.63 -39.96 0.31
N THR A 56 -29.58 -40.64 1.47
CA THR A 56 -29.33 -39.96 2.75
C THR A 56 -27.84 -39.63 2.93
N VAL A 57 -27.56 -38.52 3.60
CA VAL A 57 -26.22 -38.04 3.96
C VAL A 57 -26.30 -37.19 5.24
N ASP A 58 -25.34 -37.38 6.15
CA ASP A 58 -25.16 -36.53 7.34
C ASP A 58 -24.45 -35.23 6.96
N LEU A 59 -25.10 -34.09 7.13
CA LEU A 59 -24.53 -32.77 6.79
C LEU A 59 -24.25 -31.94 8.04
N THR A 60 -23.12 -31.25 8.04
CA THR A 60 -22.69 -30.32 9.10
C THR A 60 -23.23 -28.91 8.87
N ASN A 61 -22.94 -27.99 9.80
CA ASN A 61 -23.17 -26.58 9.55
C ASN A 61 -22.06 -26.04 8.63
N SER A 62 -22.38 -25.92 7.34
CA SER A 62 -21.53 -25.41 6.27
C SER A 62 -22.34 -25.20 4.98
N CYS A 63 -21.75 -24.51 3.99
CA CYS A 63 -22.31 -24.45 2.64
C CYS A 63 -22.01 -25.74 1.85
N TYR A 64 -23.03 -26.26 1.18
CA TYR A 64 -22.90 -27.35 0.22
C TYR A 64 -23.29 -26.92 -1.19
N SER A 65 -22.46 -27.26 -2.18
CA SER A 65 -22.72 -27.03 -3.61
C SER A 65 -22.93 -28.36 -4.32
N ALA A 66 -23.97 -28.44 -5.15
CA ALA A 66 -24.29 -29.58 -6.01
C ALA A 66 -23.58 -29.44 -7.37
N VAL A 67 -22.64 -30.34 -7.65
CA VAL A 67 -21.70 -30.26 -8.77
C VAL A 67 -21.90 -31.43 -9.75
N ILE A 68 -21.86 -31.14 -11.05
CA ILE A 68 -21.96 -32.11 -12.16
C ILE A 68 -20.87 -31.88 -13.22
N ILE A 69 -20.68 -32.83 -14.13
CA ILE A 69 -19.87 -32.69 -15.37
C ILE A 69 -20.74 -32.52 -16.64
N SER A 70 -22.01 -32.95 -16.59
CA SER A 70 -22.90 -32.98 -17.75
C SER A 70 -24.31 -32.50 -17.36
N ASP A 71 -24.87 -31.57 -18.16
CA ASP A 71 -26.11 -30.84 -17.86
C ASP A 71 -27.41 -31.67 -18.01
N ASP A 72 -27.34 -33.01 -17.96
CA ASP A 72 -28.48 -33.91 -18.10
C ASP A 72 -29.36 -34.01 -16.83
N ILE A 73 -28.85 -33.52 -15.70
CA ILE A 73 -29.53 -33.47 -14.41
C ILE A 73 -30.25 -32.12 -14.29
N THR A 74 -31.57 -32.14 -14.39
CA THR A 74 -32.39 -30.92 -14.54
C THR A 74 -32.87 -30.34 -13.21
N ASN A 75 -33.08 -31.16 -12.18
CA ASN A 75 -33.47 -30.69 -10.86
C ASN A 75 -32.84 -31.52 -9.73
N VAL A 76 -32.51 -30.85 -8.63
CA VAL A 76 -31.94 -31.46 -7.42
C VAL A 76 -32.66 -30.89 -6.20
N SER A 77 -33.22 -31.76 -5.36
CA SER A 77 -33.86 -31.43 -4.08
C SER A 77 -32.90 -31.76 -2.93
N LEU A 78 -32.87 -30.91 -1.89
CA LEU A 78 -32.28 -31.26 -0.61
C LEU A 78 -33.35 -31.13 0.46
N LEU A 79 -33.70 -32.25 1.09
CA LEU A 79 -34.80 -32.38 2.05
C LEU A 79 -34.22 -32.75 3.41
N LYS A 80 -34.63 -32.06 4.48
CA LYS A 80 -34.17 -32.37 5.84
C LYS A 80 -34.91 -33.58 6.40
N MET A 81 -34.23 -34.50 7.08
CA MET A 81 -34.92 -35.54 7.85
C MET A 81 -35.19 -35.08 9.29
N SER A 82 -36.37 -35.40 9.79
CA SER A 82 -36.84 -35.09 11.14
C SER A 82 -37.17 -36.42 11.84
N GLY A 83 -36.12 -37.06 12.38
CA GLY A 83 -36.19 -38.44 12.84
C GLY A 83 -36.35 -39.39 11.66
N SER A 84 -37.40 -40.22 11.66
CA SER A 84 -37.67 -41.22 10.61
C SER A 84 -38.45 -40.69 9.40
N ASN A 85 -38.79 -39.40 9.37
CA ASN A 85 -39.59 -38.80 8.31
C ASN A 85 -38.77 -37.76 7.54
N ILE A 86 -38.93 -37.74 6.23
CA ILE A 86 -38.47 -36.63 5.37
C ILE A 86 -39.41 -35.44 5.63
N ALA A 87 -38.87 -34.21 5.69
CA ALA A 87 -39.68 -33.01 5.76
C ALA A 87 -40.37 -32.73 4.40
N ASP A 88 -41.63 -32.32 4.42
CA ASP A 88 -42.44 -32.05 3.22
C ASP A 88 -41.95 -30.83 2.41
N GLU A 89 -41.05 -30.01 2.97
CA GLU A 89 -40.49 -28.81 2.33
C GLU A 89 -38.99 -29.03 2.03
N ALA A 90 -38.62 -28.90 0.74
CA ALA A 90 -37.23 -28.85 0.31
C ALA A 90 -36.59 -27.51 0.69
N ILE A 91 -35.30 -27.54 1.01
CA ILE A 91 -34.55 -26.35 1.44
C ILE A 91 -34.40 -25.38 0.27
N GLU A 92 -34.72 -24.11 0.48
CA GLU A 92 -34.51 -23.05 -0.50
C GLU A 92 -33.02 -23.00 -0.91
N SER A 93 -32.75 -23.00 -2.22
CA SER A 93 -31.39 -22.89 -2.74
C SER A 93 -30.84 -21.48 -2.50
N SER A 94 -29.77 -21.38 -1.72
CA SER A 94 -29.12 -20.14 -1.33
C SER A 94 -27.70 -20.08 -1.92
N ASN A 95 -27.42 -19.09 -2.77
CA ASN A 95 -26.07 -18.93 -3.33
C ASN A 95 -25.04 -18.67 -2.22
N CYS A 96 -23.97 -19.45 -2.22
CA CYS A 96 -22.97 -19.43 -1.19
C CYS A 96 -21.94 -18.31 -1.41
N LYS A 97 -21.45 -17.76 -0.29
CA LYS A 97 -20.43 -16.69 -0.28
C LYS A 97 -19.00 -17.25 -0.27
N THR A 98 -18.80 -18.34 -0.99
CA THR A 98 -17.55 -19.10 -1.09
C THR A 98 -16.95 -18.91 -2.48
N ASP A 99 -15.72 -18.42 -2.57
CA ASP A 99 -14.99 -18.25 -3.84
C ASP A 99 -14.44 -19.59 -4.39
N TRP A 100 -14.91 -20.72 -3.87
CA TRP A 100 -14.53 -22.04 -4.33
C TRP A 100 -15.07 -22.32 -5.74
N THR A 101 -14.22 -22.88 -6.60
CA THR A 101 -14.63 -23.39 -7.91
C THR A 101 -14.14 -24.82 -8.10
N PRO A 102 -15.00 -25.73 -8.60
CA PRO A 102 -14.62 -27.12 -8.82
C PRO A 102 -13.55 -27.25 -9.92
N MET A 103 -12.43 -27.89 -9.60
CA MET A 103 -11.29 -28.07 -10.50
C MET A 103 -10.68 -29.47 -10.37
N ASP A 104 -10.26 -30.05 -11.49
CA ASP A 104 -9.72 -31.41 -11.59
C ASP A 104 -8.66 -31.48 -12.70
N SER A 105 -7.63 -32.28 -12.46
CA SER A 105 -6.52 -32.55 -13.37
C SER A 105 -6.93 -33.19 -14.70
N ASP A 106 -8.06 -33.91 -14.76
CA ASP A 106 -8.63 -34.47 -16.00
C ASP A 106 -9.05 -33.39 -17.03
N GLY A 107 -9.10 -32.10 -16.63
CA GLY A 107 -9.62 -31.01 -17.47
C GLY A 107 -11.14 -31.08 -17.69
N SER A 108 -11.83 -31.94 -16.93
CA SER A 108 -13.29 -32.00 -16.88
C SER A 108 -13.86 -30.65 -16.45
N ARG A 109 -14.86 -30.16 -17.17
CA ARG A 109 -15.55 -28.91 -16.82
C ARG A 109 -16.73 -29.24 -15.92
N PHE A 110 -16.70 -28.71 -14.71
CA PHE A 110 -17.78 -28.88 -13.75
C PHE A 110 -18.70 -27.66 -13.75
N THR A 111 -20.00 -27.89 -13.54
CA THR A 111 -21.02 -26.85 -13.33
C THR A 111 -21.69 -27.07 -11.97
N ILE A 112 -22.00 -25.97 -11.28
CA ILE A 112 -22.74 -25.96 -10.02
C ILE A 112 -24.21 -25.68 -10.36
N ILE A 113 -25.12 -26.60 -10.01
CA ILE A 113 -26.56 -26.46 -10.31
C ILE A 113 -27.26 -25.65 -9.21
N LYS A 114 -27.00 -26.02 -7.95
CA LYS A 114 -27.63 -25.47 -6.75
C LYS A 114 -26.65 -25.45 -5.59
N GLU A 115 -26.97 -24.63 -4.60
CA GLU A 115 -26.20 -24.45 -3.37
C GLU A 115 -27.15 -24.29 -2.19
N TRP A 116 -26.71 -24.70 -1.01
CA TRP A 116 -27.48 -24.63 0.24
C TRP A 116 -26.57 -24.26 1.42
N ASP A 117 -26.97 -23.23 2.18
CA ASP A 117 -26.35 -22.80 3.43
C ASP A 117 -27.05 -23.52 4.60
N ILE A 118 -26.38 -24.48 5.23
CA ILE A 118 -26.99 -25.37 6.22
C ILE A 118 -26.70 -24.88 7.65
N THR A 119 -27.69 -24.26 8.28
CA THR A 119 -27.54 -23.71 9.64
C THR A 119 -27.56 -24.77 10.76
N GLU A 120 -28.14 -25.94 10.52
CA GLU A 120 -28.31 -27.00 11.54
C GLU A 120 -27.70 -28.33 11.07
N LYS A 121 -26.89 -28.97 11.93
CA LYS A 121 -26.39 -30.32 11.67
C LYS A 121 -27.54 -31.34 11.74
N GLY A 122 -27.62 -32.25 10.77
CA GLY A 122 -28.62 -33.33 10.74
C GLY A 122 -28.41 -34.29 9.56
N GLU A 123 -29.31 -35.26 9.43
CA GLU A 123 -29.38 -36.15 8.27
C GLU A 123 -30.31 -35.52 7.21
N TYR A 124 -29.90 -35.57 5.95
CA TYR A 124 -30.59 -34.96 4.81
C TYR A 124 -30.72 -35.97 3.66
N VAL A 125 -31.81 -35.87 2.90
CA VAL A 125 -32.01 -36.61 1.65
C VAL A 125 -31.66 -35.68 0.49
N LEU A 126 -30.61 -36.06 -0.25
CA LEU A 126 -30.33 -35.49 -1.57
C LEU A 126 -31.11 -36.31 -2.61
N GLU A 127 -31.98 -35.64 -3.36
CA GLU A 127 -32.85 -36.21 -4.39
C GLU A 127 -32.52 -35.60 -5.75
N VAL A 128 -32.50 -36.43 -6.78
CA VAL A 128 -32.03 -36.09 -8.13
C VAL A 128 -33.09 -36.50 -9.14
N GLU A 129 -33.69 -35.51 -9.80
CA GLU A 129 -34.61 -35.71 -10.91
C GLU A 129 -33.87 -35.49 -12.25
N CYS A 130 -34.10 -36.40 -13.19
CA CYS A 130 -33.58 -36.32 -14.55
C CYS A 130 -34.73 -36.38 -15.55
N GLU A 131 -34.75 -35.47 -16.52
CA GLU A 131 -35.75 -35.47 -17.60
C GLU A 131 -35.44 -36.51 -18.71
N SER A 132 -34.22 -37.07 -18.71
CA SER A 132 -33.79 -38.14 -19.61
C SER A 132 -32.83 -39.13 -18.92
N ASN A 133 -32.35 -40.17 -19.62
CA ASN A 133 -31.47 -41.21 -19.08
C ASN A 133 -30.09 -40.67 -18.65
N CYS A 134 -30.00 -40.17 -17.43
CA CYS A 134 -28.79 -39.67 -16.79
C CYS A 134 -27.86 -40.77 -16.23
N ASP A 135 -27.94 -42.01 -16.75
CA ASP A 135 -27.27 -43.21 -16.20
C ASP A 135 -25.72 -43.09 -16.10
N ASN A 136 -25.12 -42.22 -16.93
CA ASN A 136 -23.68 -41.94 -16.92
C ASN A 136 -23.33 -40.66 -16.15
N SER A 137 -24.32 -39.84 -15.81
CA SER A 137 -24.14 -38.51 -15.25
C SER A 137 -24.15 -38.59 -13.72
N THR A 138 -23.18 -37.93 -13.11
CA THR A 138 -22.86 -38.05 -11.69
C THR A 138 -23.00 -36.69 -11.01
N LEU A 139 -23.70 -36.70 -9.87
CA LEU A 139 -23.86 -35.56 -8.99
C LEU A 139 -22.97 -35.75 -7.76
N TRP A 140 -22.10 -34.78 -7.49
CA TRP A 140 -21.30 -34.70 -6.26
C TRP A 140 -21.85 -33.59 -5.37
N LEU A 141 -22.11 -33.91 -4.10
CA LEU A 141 -22.40 -32.94 -3.06
C LEU A 141 -21.12 -32.65 -2.28
N VAL A 142 -20.63 -31.42 -2.36
CA VAL A 142 -19.34 -30.97 -1.81
C VAL A 142 -19.57 -29.86 -0.79
N ASP A 143 -18.92 -29.94 0.36
CA ASP A 143 -18.80 -28.80 1.28
C ASP A 143 -17.83 -27.77 0.68
N ALA A 144 -18.38 -26.73 0.05
CA ALA A 144 -17.60 -25.69 -0.62
C ALA A 144 -16.79 -24.84 0.38
N THR A 145 -17.22 -24.76 1.65
CA THR A 145 -16.51 -24.02 2.70
C THR A 145 -15.26 -24.80 3.13
N SER A 146 -15.41 -26.10 3.41
CA SER A 146 -14.31 -27.01 3.70
C SER A 146 -13.33 -27.09 2.52
N ALA A 147 -13.84 -27.16 1.28
CA ALA A 147 -13.02 -27.19 0.08
C ALA A 147 -12.15 -25.92 -0.09
N GLN A 148 -12.73 -24.73 0.12
CA GLN A 148 -11.98 -23.47 0.08
C GLN A 148 -10.82 -23.46 1.08
N TRP A 149 -11.05 -23.91 2.33
CA TRP A 149 -10.00 -23.96 3.35
C TRP A 149 -8.97 -25.07 3.10
N LYS A 150 -9.38 -26.26 2.66
CA LYS A 150 -8.46 -27.38 2.30
C LYS A 150 -7.48 -26.99 1.19
N LEU A 151 -7.90 -26.16 0.23
CA LEU A 151 -7.03 -25.62 -0.82
C LEU A 151 -6.06 -24.58 -0.26
N LEU A 152 -6.51 -23.68 0.62
CA LEU A 152 -5.66 -22.70 1.30
C LEU A 152 -4.74 -23.32 2.37
N GLU A 153 -4.98 -24.57 2.78
CA GLU A 153 -4.07 -25.35 3.62
C GLU A 153 -2.92 -25.98 2.81
N GLN A 154 -3.04 -26.14 1.49
CA GLN A 154 -1.99 -26.72 0.65
C GLN A 154 -0.76 -25.79 0.58
N PRO A 155 0.41 -26.18 1.13
CA PRO A 155 1.56 -25.30 1.21
C PRO A 155 2.11 -24.93 -0.17
N ALA A 156 2.00 -25.82 -1.16
CA ALA A 156 2.40 -25.56 -2.53
C ALA A 156 1.52 -24.50 -3.23
N LEU A 157 0.21 -24.49 -2.96
CA LEU A 157 -0.71 -23.49 -3.50
C LEU A 157 -0.44 -22.12 -2.89
N VAL A 158 -0.32 -22.04 -1.55
CA VAL A 158 -0.07 -20.77 -0.84
C VAL A 158 1.30 -20.21 -1.19
N PHE A 159 2.37 -21.01 -1.10
CA PHE A 159 3.73 -20.56 -1.37
C PHE A 159 3.95 -20.23 -2.85
N GLY A 160 3.50 -21.12 -3.75
CA GLY A 160 3.62 -20.93 -5.19
C GLY A 160 2.78 -19.77 -5.69
N GLY A 161 1.54 -19.64 -5.19
CA GLY A 161 0.64 -18.52 -5.48
C GLY A 161 1.22 -17.19 -4.99
N ALA A 162 1.67 -17.11 -3.73
CA ALA A 162 2.29 -15.90 -3.19
C ALA A 162 3.54 -15.49 -3.96
N MET A 163 4.45 -16.44 -4.29
CA MET A 163 5.63 -16.14 -5.11
C MET A 163 5.26 -15.70 -6.53
N CYS A 164 4.24 -16.29 -7.15
CA CYS A 164 3.74 -15.89 -8.46
C CYS A 164 3.17 -14.46 -8.43
N CYS A 165 2.31 -14.14 -7.45
CA CYS A 165 1.76 -12.79 -7.26
C CYS A 165 2.85 -11.74 -6.97
N ILE A 166 3.85 -12.08 -6.16
CA ILE A 166 5.01 -11.21 -5.90
C ILE A 166 5.85 -11.01 -7.17
N GLY A 167 6.06 -12.05 -7.98
CA GLY A 167 6.71 -11.95 -9.29
C GLY A 167 5.97 -11.04 -10.26
N ILE A 168 4.63 -11.23 -10.37
CA ILE A 168 3.73 -10.40 -11.17
C ILE A 168 3.73 -8.95 -10.70
N ALA A 169 3.83 -8.68 -9.39
CA ALA A 169 3.94 -7.33 -8.84
C ALA A 169 5.31 -6.68 -9.11
N PHE A 170 6.42 -7.43 -9.06
CA PHE A 170 7.75 -6.88 -9.33
C PHE A 170 7.99 -6.49 -10.80
N LEU A 171 7.33 -7.15 -11.76
CA LEU A 171 7.49 -6.86 -13.19
C LEU A 171 7.10 -5.41 -13.58
N PRO A 172 5.92 -4.85 -13.23
CA PRO A 172 5.59 -3.45 -13.50
C PRO A 172 6.48 -2.48 -12.73
N PHE A 173 6.89 -2.78 -11.48
CA PHE A 173 7.86 -1.94 -10.77
C PHE A 173 9.22 -1.89 -11.47
N ALA A 174 9.73 -3.04 -11.95
CA ALA A 174 10.95 -3.10 -12.75
C ALA A 174 10.82 -2.33 -14.08
N PHE A 175 9.66 -2.41 -14.74
CA PHE A 175 9.36 -1.70 -15.98
C PHE A 175 9.30 -0.18 -15.79
N ILE A 176 8.68 0.31 -14.72
CA ILE A 176 8.66 1.73 -14.34
C ILE A 176 10.09 2.21 -14.07
N LEU A 177 10.87 1.49 -13.24
CA LEU A 177 12.26 1.82 -12.96
C LEU A 177 13.12 1.85 -14.23
N TYR A 178 12.88 0.92 -15.17
CA TYR A 178 13.56 0.90 -16.48
C TYR A 178 13.22 2.13 -17.33
N LEU A 179 11.94 2.53 -17.40
CA LEU A 179 11.49 3.73 -18.13
C LEU A 179 12.10 5.01 -17.56
N SER A 180 12.00 5.22 -16.23
CA SER A 180 12.56 6.41 -15.57
C SER A 180 14.08 6.50 -15.76
N ASN A 181 14.78 5.37 -15.69
CA ASN A 181 16.22 5.29 -15.89
C ASN A 181 16.64 5.54 -17.34
N LYS A 182 15.89 5.00 -18.33
CA LYS A 182 16.14 5.18 -19.77
C LYS A 182 16.12 6.66 -20.18
N ASN A 183 15.20 7.45 -19.63
CA ASN A 183 15.13 8.88 -19.92
C ASN A 183 16.21 9.71 -19.17
N SER A 184 16.91 9.12 -18.21
CA SER A 184 17.93 9.80 -17.40
C SER A 184 19.32 9.88 -18.08
N ASN A 185 19.45 9.41 -19.33
CA ASN A 185 20.68 9.50 -20.12
C ASN A 185 20.86 10.87 -20.83
N GLY A 186 19.95 11.82 -20.60
CA GLY A 186 20.14 13.22 -21.03
C GLY A 186 21.24 13.94 -20.22
N PRO A 187 21.78 15.06 -20.72
CA PRO A 187 22.81 15.83 -20.01
C PRO A 187 22.25 16.37 -18.68
N LYS A 188 22.82 15.94 -17.55
CA LYS A 188 22.39 16.39 -16.21
C LYS A 188 23.07 17.68 -15.75
N VAL A 189 24.08 18.15 -16.50
CA VAL A 189 24.77 19.42 -16.28
C VAL A 189 24.98 20.09 -17.64
N MET A 190 24.47 21.31 -17.77
CA MET A 190 24.74 22.21 -18.89
C MET A 190 25.73 23.27 -18.42
N MET A 191 26.83 23.45 -19.14
CA MET A 191 27.78 24.54 -18.90
C MET A 191 27.53 25.67 -19.90
N VAL A 192 27.48 26.91 -19.42
CA VAL A 192 27.52 28.08 -20.31
C VAL A 192 28.98 28.32 -20.70
N GLY A 193 29.31 28.15 -21.98
CA GLY A 193 30.61 28.52 -22.51
C GLY A 193 30.77 30.05 -22.56
N ALA A 194 32.01 30.55 -22.69
CA ALA A 194 32.31 31.99 -22.72
C ALA A 194 31.49 32.77 -23.78
N ASN A 195 31.09 32.09 -24.86
CA ASN A 195 30.32 32.63 -25.98
C ASN A 195 28.79 32.68 -25.71
N GLY A 196 28.34 32.44 -24.47
CA GLY A 196 26.93 32.38 -24.08
C GLY A 196 26.17 31.12 -24.51
N GLN A 197 26.85 30.16 -25.16
CA GLN A 197 26.23 28.92 -25.65
C GLN A 197 26.20 27.84 -24.56
N VAL A 198 25.07 27.13 -24.44
CA VAL A 198 24.89 26.04 -23.47
C VAL A 198 25.43 24.71 -24.03
N ILE A 199 26.56 24.27 -23.51
CA ILE A 199 27.25 23.05 -23.89
C ILE A 199 26.86 21.93 -22.90
N PRO A 200 26.35 20.78 -23.38
CA PRO A 200 26.04 19.65 -22.51
C PRO A 200 27.32 18.92 -22.09
N ILE A 201 27.61 18.83 -20.79
CA ILE A 201 28.72 18.00 -20.28
C ILE A 201 28.21 16.56 -20.17
N THR A 202 28.26 15.82 -21.28
CA THR A 202 27.81 14.42 -21.36
C THR A 202 28.88 13.39 -21.06
N ASP A 203 30.18 13.75 -21.12
CA ASP A 203 31.24 12.77 -20.93
C ASP A 203 32.52 13.41 -20.34
N LEU A 204 32.79 13.14 -19.06
CA LEU A 204 33.99 13.55 -18.31
C LEU A 204 35.18 12.61 -18.58
N THR A 205 35.37 12.23 -19.84
CA THR A 205 36.59 11.54 -20.29
C THR A 205 37.78 12.50 -20.22
N PRO A 206 39.00 12.01 -19.89
CA PRO A 206 40.18 12.86 -19.79
C PRO A 206 40.50 13.60 -21.10
N GLU A 207 40.22 12.97 -22.25
CA GLU A 207 40.30 13.56 -23.59
C GLU A 207 39.41 14.81 -23.73
N ASN A 208 38.14 14.73 -23.32
CA ASN A 208 37.20 15.86 -23.40
C ASN A 208 37.54 16.97 -22.40
N ILE A 209 38.01 16.62 -21.20
CA ILE A 209 38.46 17.58 -20.20
C ILE A 209 39.66 18.38 -20.73
N ALA A 210 40.62 17.71 -21.40
CA ALA A 210 41.74 18.38 -22.06
C ALA A 210 41.29 19.33 -23.18
N ASN A 211 40.32 18.93 -24.01
CA ASN A 211 39.76 19.78 -25.06
C ASN A 211 39.05 21.03 -24.50
N ILE A 212 38.32 20.90 -23.38
CA ILE A 212 37.68 22.04 -22.69
C ILE A 212 38.73 22.98 -22.10
N GLN A 213 39.79 22.45 -21.46
CA GLN A 213 40.88 23.27 -20.93
C GLN A 213 41.65 24.01 -22.02
N GLN A 214 41.84 23.41 -23.20
CA GLN A 214 42.45 24.08 -24.35
C GLN A 214 41.58 25.23 -24.90
N GLN A 215 40.24 25.11 -24.85
CA GLN A 215 39.33 26.20 -25.24
C GLN A 215 39.26 27.34 -24.21
N GLN A 216 39.63 27.11 -22.95
CA GLN A 216 39.74 28.17 -21.92
C GLN A 216 41.09 28.90 -21.92
N ALA A 217 41.98 28.62 -22.88
CA ALA A 217 43.29 29.27 -22.98
C ALA A 217 43.25 30.67 -23.64
N GLU A 218 42.11 31.12 -24.16
CA GLU A 218 41.97 32.51 -24.63
C GLU A 218 41.77 33.45 -23.44
N LYS A 219 42.79 34.26 -23.17
CA LYS A 219 42.90 35.14 -22.01
C LYS A 219 41.91 36.31 -22.11
N VAL A 220 40.68 36.09 -21.66
CA VAL A 220 39.70 37.16 -21.40
C VAL A 220 40.26 38.05 -20.29
N ASP A 221 40.72 39.25 -20.66
CA ASP A 221 41.22 40.23 -19.69
C ASP A 221 40.09 40.78 -18.81
N ASN A 222 40.43 41.08 -17.56
CA ASN A 222 39.47 41.49 -16.54
C ASN A 222 38.75 42.79 -16.99
N PRO A 223 37.41 42.85 -17.03
CA PRO A 223 36.66 43.99 -17.56
C PRO A 223 36.78 45.29 -16.73
N PHE A 224 37.56 45.26 -15.63
CA PHE A 224 37.88 46.40 -14.77
C PHE A 224 39.38 46.69 -14.67
N ALA A 225 40.22 46.05 -15.50
CA ALA A 225 41.68 46.23 -15.46
C ALA A 225 42.14 47.69 -15.70
N ASP A 226 41.31 48.51 -16.36
CA ASP A 226 41.59 49.92 -16.67
C ASP A 226 41.15 50.90 -15.55
N THR A 227 40.69 50.40 -14.40
CA THR A 227 40.24 51.23 -13.26
C THR A 227 41.37 51.65 -12.31
N GLY A 228 42.59 51.14 -12.51
CA GLY A 228 43.77 51.50 -11.70
C GLY A 228 43.77 50.98 -10.26
N ILE A 229 42.81 50.13 -9.87
CA ILE A 229 42.71 49.55 -8.52
C ILE A 229 43.65 48.33 -8.40
N ASP A 230 44.95 48.59 -8.42
CA ASP A 230 45.99 47.56 -8.25
C ASP A 230 46.08 47.10 -6.78
N LYS A 231 45.36 46.02 -6.47
CA LYS A 231 45.60 45.10 -5.34
C LYS A 231 46.03 45.73 -3.99
N SER A 232 45.19 46.58 -3.43
CA SER A 232 45.17 46.74 -1.97
C SER A 232 44.52 45.50 -1.33
N GLU A 233 45.30 44.65 -0.67
CA GLU A 233 44.77 43.63 0.26
C GLU A 233 44.34 44.27 1.60
N GLU A 234 43.74 45.45 1.53
CA GLU A 234 43.26 46.23 2.66
C GLU A 234 41.75 46.06 2.76
N PHE A 235 41.27 45.59 3.90
CA PHE A 235 39.88 45.22 4.10
C PHE A 235 39.04 46.49 4.31
N ILE A 236 38.50 47.05 3.23
CA ILE A 236 37.71 48.29 3.25
C ILE A 236 36.39 48.05 4.01
N ASP A 237 36.42 48.28 5.33
CA ASP A 237 35.25 48.19 6.21
C ASP A 237 34.35 49.42 6.00
N GLY A 238 33.51 49.36 4.96
CA GLY A 238 32.64 50.46 4.50
C GLY A 238 31.59 50.97 5.51
N ARG A 239 31.69 50.61 6.79
CA ARG A 239 30.90 51.19 7.89
C ARG A 239 31.09 52.70 7.98
N GLU A 240 32.30 53.20 7.81
CA GLU A 240 32.54 54.65 7.88
C GLU A 240 31.84 55.38 6.71
N ASP A 241 31.89 54.82 5.50
CA ASP A 241 31.14 55.34 4.35
C ASP A 241 29.62 55.23 4.52
N VAL A 242 29.12 54.17 5.17
CA VAL A 242 27.70 54.04 5.54
C VAL A 242 27.30 55.07 6.60
N GLN A 243 28.12 55.29 7.64
CA GLN A 243 27.86 56.28 8.68
C GLN A 243 27.91 57.72 8.14
N ASN A 244 28.84 58.00 7.22
CA ASN A 244 28.91 59.25 6.47
C ASN A 244 27.71 59.42 5.52
N GLY A 245 27.13 58.31 5.03
CA GLY A 245 25.98 58.26 4.13
C GLY A 245 26.36 58.30 2.64
N THR A 246 27.60 57.90 2.33
CA THR A 246 28.12 57.68 0.97
C THR A 246 27.65 56.34 0.40
N LEU A 247 27.43 55.35 1.28
CA LEU A 247 26.87 54.03 0.95
C LEU A 247 25.53 53.83 1.69
N LEU A 248 24.57 53.19 1.01
CA LEU A 248 23.28 52.80 1.58
C LEU A 248 23.39 51.47 2.34
N THR A 249 22.64 51.32 3.43
CA THR A 249 22.52 50.03 4.13
C THR A 249 21.72 49.03 3.31
N THR A 250 21.87 47.73 3.61
CA THR A 250 21.05 46.67 3.01
C THR A 250 19.55 46.87 3.25
N GLU A 251 19.17 47.44 4.38
CA GLU A 251 17.77 47.75 4.70
C GLU A 251 17.24 48.94 3.89
N GLN A 252 18.05 50.01 3.71
CA GLN A 252 17.70 51.14 2.84
C GLN A 252 17.58 50.72 1.36
N VAL A 253 18.46 49.83 0.89
CA VAL A 253 18.36 49.23 -0.46
C VAL A 253 17.10 48.36 -0.59
N PHE A 254 16.74 47.60 0.44
CA PHE A 254 15.53 46.78 0.45
C PHE A 254 14.25 47.64 0.46
N ALA A 255 14.20 48.70 1.28
CA ALA A 255 13.12 49.68 1.28
C ALA A 255 12.95 50.34 -0.10
N LEU A 256 14.06 50.76 -0.72
CA LEU A 256 14.06 51.33 -2.07
C LEU A 256 13.55 50.34 -3.14
N MET A 257 13.95 49.06 -3.09
CA MET A 257 13.41 48.01 -3.98
C MET A 257 11.92 47.75 -3.76
N LYS A 258 11.41 47.99 -2.55
CA LYS A 258 10.00 47.86 -2.16
C LYS A 258 9.18 49.11 -2.51
N GLY A 259 9.83 50.18 -2.97
CA GLY A 259 9.22 51.47 -3.31
C GLY A 259 9.02 52.42 -2.13
N ASP A 260 9.55 52.09 -0.95
CA ASP A 260 9.44 52.91 0.25
C ASP A 260 10.65 53.85 0.38
N VAL A 261 10.45 55.09 -0.07
CA VAL A 261 11.51 56.11 -0.16
C VAL A 261 11.77 56.78 1.19
N ASP A 262 10.75 56.84 2.06
CA ASP A 262 10.84 57.49 3.36
C ASP A 262 11.58 56.59 4.37
N GLU A 263 11.32 55.27 4.36
CA GLU A 263 12.10 54.30 5.13
C GLU A 263 13.59 54.31 4.71
N ALA A 264 13.86 54.42 3.40
CA ALA A 264 15.21 54.42 2.83
C ALA A 264 16.08 55.67 3.18
N GLN A 265 15.50 56.76 3.70
CA GLN A 265 16.27 57.94 4.13
C GLN A 265 16.69 57.92 5.60
N ASN A 266 16.15 57.01 6.43
CA ASN A 266 16.47 56.96 7.85
C ASN A 266 17.90 56.44 8.07
N ARG A 267 18.76 57.23 8.72
CA ARG A 267 20.10 56.81 9.13
C ARG A 267 20.01 55.90 10.36
N ILE A 268 20.29 54.62 10.16
CA ILE A 268 20.34 53.61 11.23
C ILE A 268 21.60 53.83 12.07
N ALA A 269 21.46 53.90 13.40
CA ALA A 269 22.58 54.02 14.33
C ALA A 269 23.27 52.65 14.54
N ASP A 270 24.55 52.66 14.95
CA ASP A 270 25.32 51.43 15.17
C ASP A 270 24.68 50.57 16.28
N PRO A 271 24.20 49.34 15.96
CA PRO A 271 23.50 48.48 16.91
C PRO A 271 24.40 47.92 18.03
N PHE A 272 25.71 48.19 18.01
CA PHE A 272 26.64 47.79 19.05
C PHE A 272 26.97 48.89 20.07
N ALA A 273 26.47 50.13 19.92
CA ALA A 273 26.87 51.26 20.76
C ALA A 273 26.75 51.06 22.30
N ASP A 274 25.86 50.15 22.75
CA ASP A 274 25.53 49.96 24.17
C ASP A 274 26.41 48.96 24.95
N TYR A 275 27.46 48.36 24.35
CA TYR A 275 28.26 47.27 24.98
C TYR A 275 28.96 47.62 26.30
N ASN A 276 28.98 48.89 26.73
CA ASN A 276 29.55 49.34 28.01
C ASN A 276 28.54 49.43 29.16
N THR A 277 27.28 49.00 28.99
CA THR A 277 26.31 48.91 30.10
C THR A 277 26.31 47.52 30.74
N LEU A 278 26.71 47.44 32.02
CA LEU A 278 26.80 46.19 32.79
C LEU A 278 25.40 45.59 33.03
N ARG A 279 25.04 44.54 32.28
CA ARG A 279 23.82 43.76 32.54
C ARG A 279 23.90 43.03 33.87
N GLN A 280 22.91 43.23 34.74
CA GLN A 280 22.65 42.35 35.88
C GLN A 280 21.99 41.05 35.39
N PRO A 281 22.30 39.88 35.99
CA PRO A 281 21.72 38.61 35.57
C PRO A 281 20.33 38.38 36.19
N GLU A 282 19.29 38.31 35.36
CA GLU A 282 17.98 37.78 35.77
C GLU A 282 17.89 36.28 35.46
N ALA A 283 17.25 35.51 36.34
CA ALA A 283 17.41 34.05 36.40
C ALA A 283 16.24 33.27 35.79
N GLU A 284 16.49 32.60 34.66
CA GLU A 284 15.54 31.66 34.07
C GLU A 284 15.30 30.43 34.96
N LYS A 285 14.03 30.18 35.32
CA LYS A 285 13.61 29.01 36.08
C LYS A 285 13.41 27.81 35.15
N LYS A 286 14.42 26.94 35.02
CA LYS A 286 14.27 25.63 34.38
C LYS A 286 13.32 24.74 35.20
N ILE A 287 12.13 24.48 34.65
CA ILE A 287 11.21 23.45 35.17
C ILE A 287 11.59 22.12 34.50
N THR A 288 11.96 21.12 35.30
CA THR A 288 12.48 19.84 34.81
C THR A 288 11.39 18.77 34.72
N ASN A 289 11.01 18.37 33.50
CA ASN A 289 10.14 17.22 33.25
C ASN A 289 10.90 15.88 33.39
N THR A 290 11.47 15.63 34.57
CA THR A 290 12.32 14.47 34.87
C THR A 290 11.56 13.28 35.49
N LYS A 291 10.24 13.18 35.25
CA LYS A 291 9.40 12.03 35.68
C LYS A 291 8.82 11.18 34.55
N GLU A 292 8.82 11.67 33.31
CA GLU A 292 8.32 10.91 32.14
C GLU A 292 9.44 10.15 31.41
N ILE A 293 10.70 10.47 31.68
CA ILE A 293 11.87 9.76 31.12
C ILE A 293 12.22 8.52 31.98
N SER A 294 11.94 8.57 33.28
CA SER A 294 12.24 7.49 34.24
C SER A 294 11.32 6.26 34.15
N SER A 295 10.32 6.26 33.26
CA SER A 295 9.39 5.14 33.06
C SER A 295 9.74 4.24 31.86
N TRP A 296 10.86 4.49 31.18
CA TRP A 296 11.32 3.72 30.01
C TRP A 296 12.54 2.82 30.28
N ASP A 297 13.20 2.95 31.44
CA ASP A 297 14.44 2.23 31.77
C ASP A 297 14.24 1.04 32.74
N GLU A 298 13.04 0.91 33.33
CA GLU A 298 12.72 -0.12 34.32
C GLU A 298 11.55 -0.98 33.86
N GLY A 299 11.88 -2.08 33.16
CA GLY A 299 10.91 -2.98 32.51
C GLY A 299 10.07 -3.79 33.50
N GLY A 300 8.97 -3.21 33.98
CA GLY A 300 7.98 -3.84 34.87
C GLY A 300 6.55 -3.55 34.41
N SER A 301 5.58 -4.36 34.85
CA SER A 301 4.24 -4.41 34.27
C SER A 301 3.08 -4.18 35.27
N VAL A 302 1.91 -3.90 34.66
CA VAL A 302 0.54 -3.98 35.18
C VAL A 302 -0.02 -2.84 36.07
N GLU A 303 -1.25 -2.47 35.70
CA GLU A 303 -2.42 -2.08 36.51
C GLU A 303 -2.57 -0.66 37.11
N SER A 304 -3.58 0.03 36.56
CA SER A 304 -4.11 1.32 36.98
C SER A 304 -5.06 1.19 38.19
N THR A 305 -4.66 1.77 39.32
CA THR A 305 -5.50 1.90 40.54
C THR A 305 -5.87 3.36 40.82
N LYS A 306 -7.03 3.57 41.46
CA LYS A 306 -7.80 4.83 41.51
C LYS A 306 -7.55 5.63 42.80
N THR A 307 -7.66 6.95 42.70
CA THR A 307 -8.01 7.92 43.77
C THR A 307 -8.64 9.15 43.07
N SER A 308 -9.90 9.57 43.29
CA SER A 308 -10.49 10.28 44.46
C SER A 308 -9.87 11.66 44.72
N ASN A 309 -10.56 12.77 44.99
CA ASN A 309 -12.00 13.15 45.18
C ASN A 309 -12.07 14.72 45.04
N GLU A 310 -13.15 15.54 45.07
CA GLU A 310 -14.63 15.47 45.13
C GLU A 310 -15.18 16.94 45.07
N SER A 311 -16.39 17.26 44.57
CA SER A 311 -17.54 17.60 45.44
C SER A 311 -18.83 18.03 44.71
N ASP A 312 -19.97 17.74 45.36
CA ASP A 312 -21.31 18.36 45.30
C ASP A 312 -22.01 18.78 43.98
N SER A 313 -23.19 18.21 43.71
CA SER A 313 -24.48 18.89 43.98
C SER A 313 -25.75 18.13 43.49
N LYS A 314 -26.61 17.73 44.45
CA LYS A 314 -28.09 17.51 44.35
C LYS A 314 -28.63 16.30 43.53
N LYS A 315 -29.91 15.96 43.77
CA LYS A 315 -30.59 14.67 43.47
C LYS A 315 -31.93 14.83 42.72
N ASN A 316 -32.46 13.69 42.23
CA ASN A 316 -33.76 13.41 41.58
C ASN A 316 -33.74 13.48 40.04
N VAL A 317 -34.47 12.65 39.27
CA VAL A 317 -35.60 11.72 39.57
C VAL A 317 -35.36 10.31 38.96
N LYS A 318 -35.97 9.24 39.50
CA LYS A 318 -36.05 7.92 38.84
C LYS A 318 -37.24 7.84 37.86
N GLN A 319 -37.06 7.41 36.60
CA GLN A 319 -38.05 6.53 35.96
C GLN A 319 -37.55 5.75 34.71
N LYS A 320 -38.26 4.64 34.47
CA LYS A 320 -38.13 3.59 33.44
C LYS A 320 -37.55 3.99 32.07
N ILE A 321 -36.74 3.10 31.51
CA ILE A 321 -36.49 2.98 30.06
C ILE A 321 -37.10 1.66 29.57
N SER A 322 -37.92 1.74 28.53
CA SER A 322 -38.37 0.64 27.65
C SER A 322 -38.71 1.27 26.30
N PRO A 323 -38.57 0.54 25.19
CA PRO A 323 -37.78 1.04 24.06
C PRO A 323 -38.55 1.91 23.06
N LYS A 324 -37.80 2.69 22.26
CA LYS A 324 -38.26 3.22 20.98
C LYS A 324 -37.24 3.05 19.86
N LYS A 325 -37.80 2.91 18.66
CA LYS A 325 -37.18 2.63 17.37
C LYS A 325 -37.02 3.93 16.58
N SER A 326 -35.90 4.08 15.88
CA SER A 326 -35.69 5.05 14.79
C SER A 326 -34.58 4.47 13.90
N GLU A 327 -34.90 3.86 12.76
CA GLU A 327 -35.22 4.53 11.48
C GLU A 327 -33.98 5.15 10.81
N SER A 328 -33.67 4.62 9.63
CA SER A 328 -32.48 4.91 8.83
C SER A 328 -32.61 6.23 8.06
N LYS A 329 -31.54 7.03 8.06
CA LYS A 329 -31.36 8.11 7.06
C LYS A 329 -30.71 7.53 5.79
N PRO A 330 -31.30 7.73 4.59
CA PRO A 330 -30.56 7.54 3.34
C PRO A 330 -29.52 8.66 3.14
N ASN A 331 -28.58 8.44 2.21
CA ASN A 331 -27.61 9.42 1.70
C ASN A 331 -26.44 9.84 2.63
N ALA A 332 -26.07 9.02 3.63
CA ALA A 332 -24.87 9.26 4.46
C ALA A 332 -23.52 9.09 3.70
N TRP A 333 -23.54 8.72 2.42
CA TRP A 333 -22.34 8.58 1.56
C TRP A 333 -21.95 9.86 0.81
N LYS A 334 -22.71 10.96 0.94
CA LYS A 334 -22.44 12.19 0.18
C LYS A 334 -21.49 13.17 0.90
N ASP A 335 -21.18 12.92 2.15
CA ASP A 335 -20.36 13.81 3.00
C ASP A 335 -18.84 13.54 2.90
N TRP A 336 -18.40 12.78 1.87
CA TRP A 336 -17.01 12.33 1.70
C TRP A 336 -16.28 12.95 0.48
N ASP A 337 -16.97 13.74 -0.34
CA ASP A 337 -16.47 14.26 -1.64
C ASP A 337 -16.13 15.76 -1.61
N GLU A 338 -16.28 16.42 -0.43
CA GLU A 338 -16.07 17.86 -0.24
C GLU A 338 -15.21 18.18 1.02
N ASN A 339 -13.98 17.66 1.10
CA ASN A 339 -12.92 18.19 1.99
C ASN A 339 -11.50 17.77 1.58
#